data_AF-A0A962DYF6-F1
#
_entry.id   AF-A0A962DYF6-F1
#
_cell.length_a   1.000
_cell.length_b   1.000
_cell.length_c   1.000
_cell.angle_alpha   90.00
_cell.angle_beta   90.00
_cell.angle_gamma   90.00
#
_symmetry.space_group_name_H-M   'P 1'
#
loop_
_entity.id
_entity.type
_entity.pdbx_description
1 polymer ?
#
loop_
_entity_poly.entity_id
_entity_poly.type
_entity_poly.pdbx_seq_one_letter_code
_entity_poly.pdbx_strand_id
1 'polypeptide(L)'
;SVMNFVEGTRFTEGKHSRQQSPYRHLLKPKAGGVAFVLEAMGELLHSIIDITIVYPDGKPTLVDLLSGKVDRVRVHVRRRELPKELLGCSYENDPAARERFQHWINQIWAEKDQQIEQMIGATP
;
A
#
# COMPACT_ATOMS: atom_id res chain seq x y z
N SER A 1 -16.14 -1.94 -7.50
CA SER A 1 -14.73 -1.61 -7.18
C SER A 1 -14.36 -2.26 -5.86
N VAL A 2 -13.10 -2.64 -5.67
CA VAL A 2 -12.62 -3.24 -4.42
C VAL A 2 -11.52 -2.34 -3.85
N MET A 3 -11.56 -2.08 -2.54
CA MET A 3 -10.53 -1.33 -1.83
C MET A 3 -9.75 -2.28 -0.94
N ASN A 4 -8.42 -2.17 -0.95
CA ASN A 4 -7.54 -3.00 -0.13
C ASN A 4 -6.55 -2.15 0.66
N PHE A 5 -6.45 -2.41 1.96
CA PHE A 5 -5.43 -1.86 2.85
C PHE A 5 -4.38 -2.93 3.11
N VAL A 6 -3.31 -2.95 2.32
CA VAL A 6 -2.39 -4.09 2.24
C VAL A 6 -1.61 -4.32 3.56
N GLU A 7 -1.40 -3.32 4.42
CA GLU A 7 -0.80 -3.54 5.75
C GLU A 7 -1.77 -4.27 6.71
N GLY A 8 -3.07 -4.22 6.40
CA GLY A 8 -4.17 -4.82 7.17
C GLY A 8 -4.45 -4.15 8.51
N THR A 9 -3.63 -3.22 8.98
CA THR A 9 -3.84 -2.51 10.25
C THR A 9 -3.25 -1.11 10.21
N ARG A 10 -3.61 -0.26 11.19
CA ARG A 10 -2.96 1.04 11.38
C ARG A 10 -1.50 0.87 11.83
N PHE A 11 -0.61 1.67 11.25
CA PHE A 11 0.79 1.82 11.66
C PHE A 11 0.93 2.22 13.13
N THR A 12 1.85 1.56 13.81
CA THR A 12 2.44 2.00 15.09
C THR A 12 3.92 1.61 15.11
N GLU A 13 4.76 2.39 15.78
CA GLU A 13 6.20 2.10 15.91
C GLU A 13 6.44 0.71 16.51
N GLY A 14 5.65 0.33 17.52
CA GLY A 14 5.75 -1.01 18.11
C GLY A 14 5.45 -2.15 17.12
N LYS A 15 4.51 -1.98 16.17
CA LYS A 15 4.28 -2.99 15.12
C LYS A 15 5.42 -3.01 14.10
N HIS A 16 5.88 -1.82 13.72
CA HIS A 16 6.97 -1.63 12.77
C HIS A 16 8.27 -2.30 13.25
N SER A 17 8.65 -2.06 14.50
CA SER A 17 9.80 -2.68 15.15
C SER A 17 9.65 -4.20 15.28
N ARG A 18 8.51 -4.69 15.80
CA ARG A 18 8.27 -6.14 16.00
C ARG A 18 8.36 -6.97 14.72
N GLN A 19 7.88 -6.44 13.60
CA GLN A 19 7.95 -7.15 12.33
C GLN A 19 9.27 -6.93 11.58
N GLN A 20 10.15 -6.06 12.09
CA GLN A 20 11.39 -5.63 11.43
C GLN A 20 11.11 -5.18 9.99
N SER A 21 10.25 -4.16 9.84
CA SER A 21 9.89 -3.65 8.51
C SER A 21 11.15 -3.11 7.81
N PRO A 22 11.40 -3.47 6.54
CA PRO A 22 12.52 -2.90 5.78
C PRO A 22 12.22 -1.48 5.28
N TYR A 23 10.96 -1.04 5.37
CA TYR A 23 10.48 0.26 4.92
C TYR A 23 10.50 1.25 6.07
N ARG A 24 10.81 2.54 5.82
CA ARG A 24 10.92 3.55 6.88
C ARG A 24 9.55 3.98 7.42
N HIS A 25 8.57 4.11 6.53
CA HIS A 25 7.26 4.72 6.81
C HIS A 25 6.10 3.72 6.78
N LEU A 26 6.36 2.47 6.37
CA LEU A 26 5.33 1.46 6.10
C LEU A 26 5.54 0.20 6.92
N LEU A 27 4.43 -0.50 7.23
CA LEU A 27 4.48 -1.88 7.68
C LEU A 27 4.73 -2.84 6.50
N LYS A 28 5.09 -4.10 6.78
CA LYS A 28 5.23 -5.11 5.73
C LYS A 28 3.87 -5.36 5.04
N PRO A 29 3.82 -5.46 3.70
CA PRO A 29 2.58 -5.75 3.00
C PRO A 29 2.09 -7.17 3.30
N LYS A 30 0.79 -7.33 3.53
CA LYS A 30 0.12 -8.63 3.62
C LYS A 30 -0.41 -9.01 2.23
N ALA A 31 0.42 -9.75 1.50
CA ALA A 31 0.15 -10.18 0.12
C ALA A 31 -1.16 -10.95 -0.06
N GLY A 32 -1.55 -11.78 0.92
CA GLY A 32 -2.68 -12.72 0.76
C GLY A 32 -4.01 -12.08 0.40
N GLY A 33 -4.35 -10.93 1.00
CA GLY A 33 -5.63 -10.27 0.70
C GLY A 33 -5.69 -9.67 -0.70
N VAL A 34 -4.57 -9.15 -1.21
CA VAL A 34 -4.51 -8.62 -2.59
C VAL A 34 -4.51 -9.78 -3.58
N ALA A 35 -3.74 -10.84 -3.29
CA ALA A 35 -3.68 -12.03 -4.12
C ALA A 35 -5.07 -12.69 -4.28
N PHE A 36 -5.82 -12.83 -3.19
CA PHE A 36 -7.19 -13.36 -3.22
C PHE A 36 -8.11 -12.55 -4.14
N VAL A 37 -8.05 -11.22 -4.08
CA VAL A 37 -8.86 -10.34 -4.94
C VAL A 37 -8.45 -10.48 -6.42
N LEU A 38 -7.16 -10.61 -6.70
CA LEU A 38 -6.69 -10.83 -8.08
C LEU A 38 -7.07 -12.22 -8.61
N GLU A 39 -7.03 -13.26 -7.78
CA GLU A 39 -7.43 -14.62 -8.17
C GLU A 39 -8.95 -14.70 -8.41
N ALA A 40 -9.76 -14.10 -7.53
CA ALA A 40 -11.22 -14.14 -7.64
C ALA A 40 -11.79 -13.21 -8.72
N MET A 41 -11.13 -12.08 -9.01
CA MET A 41 -11.68 -11.02 -9.85
C MET A 41 -10.73 -10.50 -10.94
N GLY A 42 -9.57 -11.11 -11.16
CA GLY A 42 -8.52 -10.60 -12.04
C GLY A 42 -9.00 -10.22 -13.44
N GLU A 43 -9.80 -11.08 -14.07
CA GLU A 43 -10.39 -10.86 -15.40
C GLU A 43 -11.43 -9.72 -15.44
N LEU A 44 -11.98 -9.35 -14.28
CA LEU A 44 -12.93 -8.24 -14.12
C LEU A 44 -12.23 -6.92 -13.70
N LEU A 45 -10.97 -6.99 -13.27
CA LEU A 45 -10.20 -5.85 -12.79
C LEU A 45 -9.46 -5.17 -13.95
N HIS A 46 -9.93 -3.97 -14.29
CA HIS A 46 -9.38 -3.22 -15.42
C HIS A 46 -8.08 -2.46 -15.09
N SER A 47 -7.92 -1.99 -13.85
CA SER A 47 -6.71 -1.29 -13.39
C SER A 47 -6.66 -1.18 -11.88
N ILE A 48 -5.47 -0.98 -11.32
CA ILE A 48 -5.27 -0.69 -9.90
C ILE A 48 -5.14 0.83 -9.74
N ILE A 49 -5.91 1.41 -8.83
CA ILE A 49 -5.72 2.79 -8.40
C ILE A 49 -4.90 2.77 -7.11
N ASP A 50 -3.66 3.22 -7.23
CA ASP A 50 -2.72 3.31 -6.13
C ASP A 50 -2.80 4.71 -5.51
N ILE A 51 -3.26 4.77 -4.25
CA ILE A 51 -3.45 6.00 -3.50
C ILE A 51 -2.48 6.01 -2.30
N THR A 52 -1.76 7.11 -2.14
CA THR A 52 -0.91 7.39 -0.97
C THR A 52 -1.34 8.74 -0.40
N ILE A 53 -1.71 8.76 0.89
CA ILE A 53 -2.12 9.96 1.62
C ILE A 53 -1.09 10.20 2.71
N VAL A 54 -0.46 11.38 2.71
CA VAL A 54 0.56 11.78 3.68
C VAL A 54 0.07 13.03 4.41
N TYR A 55 0.25 13.02 5.73
CA TYR A 55 0.07 14.17 6.61
C TYR A 55 1.47 14.62 7.05
N PRO A 56 2.08 15.62 6.38
CA PRO A 56 3.48 15.99 6.61
C PRO A 56 3.73 16.50 8.03
N ASP A 57 2.71 17.09 8.65
CA ASP A 57 2.75 17.71 9.98
C ASP A 57 2.48 16.69 11.12
N GLY A 58 2.46 15.40 10.79
CA GLY A 58 2.25 14.31 11.74
C GLY A 58 0.87 13.66 11.61
N LYS A 59 0.62 12.66 12.46
CA LYS A 59 -0.61 11.84 12.42
C LYS A 59 -1.76 12.57 13.12
N PRO A 60 -2.81 13.03 12.41
CA PRO A 60 -3.93 13.70 13.04
C PRO A 60 -4.79 12.73 13.85
N THR A 61 -5.37 13.21 14.94
CA THR A 61 -6.48 12.54 15.62
C THR A 61 -7.81 12.85 14.94
N LEU A 62 -8.87 12.11 15.28
CA LEU A 62 -10.21 12.41 14.77
C LEU A 62 -10.67 13.82 15.16
N VAL A 63 -10.30 14.27 16.36
CA VAL A 63 -10.65 15.61 16.84
C VAL A 63 -9.91 16.67 16.05
N ASP A 64 -8.63 16.47 15.72
CA ASP A 64 -7.87 17.41 14.89
C ASP A 64 -8.50 17.56 13.51
N LEU A 65 -8.95 16.45 12.92
CA LEU A 65 -9.64 16.44 11.64
C LEU A 65 -10.97 17.22 11.69
N LEU A 66 -11.80 16.98 12.72
CA LEU A 66 -13.10 17.63 12.87
C LEU A 66 -13.00 19.11 13.28
N SER A 67 -11.90 19.50 13.92
CA SER A 67 -11.66 20.89 14.38
C SER A 67 -10.86 21.73 13.38
N GLY A 68 -10.57 21.21 12.19
CA GLY A 68 -9.84 21.94 11.14
C GLY A 68 -8.36 22.17 11.45
N LYS A 69 -7.76 21.37 12.35
CA LYS A 69 -6.34 21.48 12.75
C LYS A 69 -5.37 20.70 11.85
N VAL A 70 -5.85 20.25 10.69
CA VAL A 70 -5.03 19.55 9.71
C VAL A 70 -4.65 20.55 8.62
N ASP A 71 -3.47 21.13 8.75
CA ASP A 71 -3.01 22.22 7.87
C ASP A 71 -2.71 21.72 6.46
N ARG A 72 -2.09 20.54 6.34
CA ARG A 72 -1.66 19.99 5.04
C ARG A 72 -1.98 18.51 4.92
N VAL A 73 -2.56 18.17 3.77
CA VAL A 73 -2.74 16.79 3.32
C VAL A 73 -2.20 16.68 1.90
N ARG A 74 -1.27 15.75 1.68
CA ARG A 74 -0.71 15.46 0.37
C ARG A 74 -1.26 14.14 -0.13
N VAL A 75 -1.90 14.15 -1.30
CA VAL A 75 -2.47 12.96 -1.91
C VAL A 75 -1.74 12.69 -3.21
N HIS A 76 -1.16 11.50 -3.33
CA HIS A 76 -0.59 10.99 -4.55
C HIS A 76 -1.48 9.87 -5.09
N VAL A 77 -1.97 10.01 -6.32
CA VAL A 77 -2.80 9.02 -6.99
C VAL A 77 -2.11 8.64 -8.30
N ARG A 78 -1.91 7.35 -8.51
CA ARG A 78 -1.40 6.82 -9.78
C ARG A 78 -2.20 5.60 -10.21
N ARG A 79 -2.47 5.50 -11.50
CA ARG A 79 -3.05 4.29 -12.10
C ARG A 79 -1.91 3.31 -12.37
N ARG A 80 -2.08 2.06 -11.97
CA ARG A 80 -1.19 0.94 -12.27
C ARG A 80 -1.91 -0.08 -13.14
N GLU A 81 -1.18 -0.60 -14.12
CA GLU A 81 -1.64 -1.76 -14.89
C GLU A 81 -1.58 -3.01 -14.01
N LEU A 82 -2.55 -3.91 -14.19
CA LEU A 82 -2.45 -5.24 -13.58
C LEU A 82 -1.36 -6.01 -14.32
N PRO A 83 -0.37 -6.59 -13.61
CA PRO A 83 0.61 -7.44 -14.26
C PRO A 83 -0.10 -8.68 -14.81
N LYS A 84 -0.07 -8.84 -16.14
CA LYS A 84 -0.74 -9.97 -16.82
C LYS A 84 -0.22 -11.32 -16.35
N GLU A 85 1.03 -11.38 -15.95
CA GLU A 85 1.71 -12.56 -15.37
C GLU A 85 1.19 -12.99 -13.99
N LEU A 86 0.37 -12.16 -13.33
CA LEU A 86 -0.30 -12.47 -12.07
C LEU A 86 -1.78 -12.81 -12.26
N LEU A 87 -2.32 -12.65 -13.48
CA LEU A 87 -3.71 -12.99 -13.79
C LEU A 87 -3.84 -14.50 -14.00
N GLY A 88 -4.88 -15.11 -13.43
CA GLY A 88 -5.19 -16.53 -13.61
C GLY A 88 -4.22 -17.52 -12.92
N CYS A 89 -3.15 -17.05 -12.27
CA CYS A 89 -2.28 -17.90 -11.45
C CYS A 89 -2.85 -18.06 -10.04
N SER A 90 -2.77 -19.27 -9.48
CA SER A 90 -3.22 -19.52 -8.10
C SER A 90 -2.12 -19.16 -7.10
N TYR A 91 -2.35 -18.15 -6.26
CA TYR A 91 -1.35 -17.72 -5.26
C TYR A 91 -1.12 -18.78 -4.18
N GLU A 92 -2.12 -19.59 -3.88
CA GLU A 92 -2.04 -20.64 -2.86
C GLU A 92 -1.37 -21.91 -3.40
N ASN A 93 -1.65 -22.29 -4.65
CA ASN A 93 -1.26 -23.58 -5.22
C ASN A 93 -0.03 -23.52 -6.15
N ASP A 94 0.41 -22.32 -6.56
CA ASP A 94 1.62 -22.13 -7.39
C ASP A 94 2.69 -21.33 -6.61
N PRO A 95 3.73 -21.99 -6.06
CA PRO A 95 4.82 -21.32 -5.36
C PRO A 95 5.57 -20.28 -6.19
N ALA A 96 5.72 -20.50 -7.51
CA ALA A 96 6.39 -19.56 -8.38
C ALA A 96 5.52 -18.32 -8.61
N ALA A 97 4.20 -18.48 -8.76
CA ALA A 97 3.26 -17.34 -8.80
C ALA A 97 3.27 -16.55 -7.51
N ARG A 98 3.32 -17.24 -6.36
CA ARG A 98 3.44 -16.61 -5.05
C ARG A 98 4.70 -15.76 -4.94
N GLU A 99 5.84 -16.27 -5.40
CA GLU A 99 7.11 -15.52 -5.39
C GLU A 99 7.05 -14.28 -6.30
N ARG A 100 6.55 -14.42 -7.54
CA ARG A 100 6.34 -13.28 -8.46
C ARG A 100 5.44 -12.21 -7.84
N PHE A 101 4.33 -12.63 -7.24
CA PHE A 101 3.40 -11.73 -6.57
C PHE A 101 4.07 -11.00 -5.40
N GLN A 102 4.81 -11.72 -4.55
CA GLN A 102 5.53 -11.15 -3.42
C GLN A 102 6.59 -10.14 -3.89
N HIS A 103 7.31 -10.45 -4.96
CA HIS A 103 8.27 -9.53 -5.54
C HIS A 103 7.59 -8.25 -6.00
N TRP A 104 6.52 -8.38 -6.80
CA TRP A 104 5.74 -7.25 -7.32
C TRP A 104 5.16 -6.35 -6.21
N ILE A 105 4.54 -6.93 -5.18
CA ILE A 105 3.95 -6.12 -4.11
C ILE A 105 5.03 -5.42 -3.26
N ASN A 106 6.19 -6.05 -3.07
CA ASN A 106 7.31 -5.44 -2.37
C ASN A 106 7.94 -4.29 -3.16
N GLN A 107 8.01 -4.39 -4.49
CA GLN A 107 8.44 -3.27 -5.35
C GLN A 107 7.50 -2.07 -5.19
N ILE A 108 6.18 -2.29 -5.25
CA ILE A 108 5.19 -1.24 -5.01
C ILE A 108 5.40 -0.59 -3.63
N TRP A 109 5.69 -1.41 -2.62
CA TRP A 109 5.94 -0.92 -1.26
C TRP A 109 7.21 -0.08 -1.15
N ALA A 110 8.30 -0.51 -1.76
CA ALA A 110 9.55 0.25 -1.78
C ALA A 110 9.38 1.60 -2.48
N GLU A 111 8.69 1.64 -3.62
CA GLU A 111 8.36 2.89 -4.31
C GLU A 111 7.47 3.80 -3.45
N LYS A 112 6.46 3.24 -2.77
CA LYS A 112 5.60 4.02 -1.87
C LYS A 112 6.37 4.62 -0.71
N ASP A 113 7.30 3.87 -0.11
CA ASP A 113 8.12 4.34 1.00
C ASP A 113 8.97 5.55 0.59
N GLN A 114 9.60 5.49 -0.59
CA GLN A 114 10.35 6.60 -1.17
C GLN A 114 9.44 7.79 -1.51
N GLN A 115 8.27 7.53 -2.09
CA GLN A 115 7.28 8.56 -2.41
C GLN A 115 6.80 9.28 -1.15
N ILE A 116 6.62 8.55 -0.03
CA ILE A 116 6.23 9.15 1.26
C ILE A 116 7.35 10.06 1.77
N GLU A 117 8.61 9.63 1.73
CA GLU A 117 9.74 10.47 2.13
C GLU A 117 9.76 11.79 1.35
N GLN A 118 9.61 11.73 0.03
CA GLN A 118 9.54 12.92 -0.82
C GLN A 118 8.35 13.81 -0.48
N MET A 119 7.19 13.22 -0.23
CA MET A 119 5.98 13.94 0.16
C MET A 119 6.06 14.52 1.58
N ILE A 120 6.94 14.03 2.45
CA ILE A 120 7.22 14.68 3.75
C ILE A 120 8.18 15.85 3.53
N GLY A 121 9.27 15.64 2.79
CA GLY A 121 10.34 16.63 2.62
C GLY A 121 10.07 17.76 1.63
N ALA A 122 9.10 17.63 0.71
CA ALA A 122 8.85 18.67 -0.28
C ALA A 122 8.43 20.00 0.40
N THR A 123 9.10 21.09 0.07
CA THR A 123 8.66 22.46 0.41
C THR A 123 7.36 22.77 -0.36
N PRO A 124 6.44 23.57 0.19
CA PRO A 124 5.17 23.92 -0.48
C PRO A 124 5.34 24.46 -1.89
#